data_AF-A0A7Y6PVX9-F1
#
_entry.id   AF-A0A7Y6PVX9-F1
#
_cell.length_a   1.000
_cell.length_b   1.000
_cell.length_c   1.000
_cell.angle_alpha   90.00
_cell.angle_beta   90.00
_cell.angle_gamma   90.00
#
_symmetry.space_group_name_H-M   'P 1'
#
loop_
_entity.id
_entity.type
_entity.pdbx_description
1 polymer ?
#
loop_
_entity_poly.entity_id
_entity_poly.type
_entity_poly.pdbx_seq_one_letter_code
_entity_poly.pdbx_strand_id
1 'polypeptide(L)'
;MLVGGTDVAAQGWNIVTSGPATVTYGADYVQLETSTMMSATTGGHLLLSYPDAFPANTPFKLEVKLLRLSTTQHNQFDAPVAIMGSFTPTFGNQNDRAEMIYLDTAALGWADDLQSFAAAINGSYHTYVLSVDAAKVATVTIDGTTALTRNNFTSNGTIAIGDQTNDANFDGTMRISSVRLLCL
;
A
#
# COMPACT_ATOMS: atom_id res chain seq x y z
N MET A 1 9.49 6.49 -9.59
CA MET A 1 8.78 5.27 -10.00
C MET A 1 7.35 5.61 -10.40
N LEU A 2 6.60 6.31 -9.54
CA LEU A 2 5.28 6.86 -9.87
C LEU A 2 5.31 8.37 -9.68
N VAL A 3 4.81 9.10 -10.66
CA VAL A 3 4.53 10.53 -10.66
C VAL A 3 3.03 10.69 -10.87
N GLY A 4 2.37 11.35 -9.92
CA GLY A 4 0.94 11.58 -9.95
C GLY A 4 0.50 12.38 -11.18
N GLY A 5 -0.74 12.16 -11.63
CA GLY A 5 -1.32 12.80 -12.81
C GLY A 5 -0.83 12.23 -14.15
N THR A 6 0.11 11.30 -14.14
CA THR A 6 0.57 10.56 -15.32
C THR A 6 0.03 9.14 -15.29
N ASP A 7 -0.29 8.57 -16.45
CA ASP A 7 -0.71 7.17 -16.60
C ASP A 7 0.29 6.22 -15.90
N VAL A 8 -0.21 5.36 -15.03
CA VAL A 8 0.63 4.43 -14.26
C VAL A 8 1.21 3.32 -15.15
N ALA A 9 0.47 2.87 -16.17
CA ALA A 9 0.94 1.84 -17.09
C ALA A 9 2.11 2.35 -17.94
N ALA A 10 2.04 3.61 -18.39
CA ALA A 10 3.14 4.28 -19.08
C ALA A 10 4.40 4.44 -18.20
N GLN A 11 4.26 4.34 -16.89
CA GLN A 11 5.34 4.39 -15.90
C GLN A 11 5.82 3.01 -15.46
N GLY A 12 5.31 1.92 -16.06
CA GLY A 12 5.73 0.55 -15.76
C GLY A 12 4.95 -0.15 -14.64
N TRP A 13 3.85 0.45 -14.16
CA TRP A 13 3.00 -0.17 -13.15
C TRP A 13 1.93 -1.06 -13.80
N ASN A 14 1.67 -2.19 -13.16
CA ASN A 14 0.53 -3.04 -13.47
C ASN A 14 -0.66 -2.67 -12.60
N ILE A 15 -1.86 -2.70 -13.18
CA ILE A 15 -3.12 -2.55 -12.44
C ILE A 15 -3.66 -3.96 -12.19
N VAL A 16 -3.72 -4.36 -10.93
CA VAL A 16 -4.27 -5.64 -10.47
C VAL A 16 -5.62 -5.35 -9.82
N THR A 17 -6.72 -5.81 -10.43
CA THR A 17 -8.05 -5.34 -10.02
C THR A 17 -9.18 -6.34 -10.27
N SER A 18 -10.22 -6.27 -9.43
CA SER A 18 -11.56 -6.80 -9.65
C SER A 18 -12.58 -5.73 -9.28
N GLY A 19 -13.59 -5.54 -10.12
CA GLY A 19 -14.58 -4.48 -9.92
C GLY A 19 -15.57 -4.77 -8.79
N PRO A 20 -16.22 -3.73 -8.23
CA PRO A 20 -16.12 -2.32 -8.64
C PRO A 20 -14.81 -1.62 -8.20
N ALA A 21 -14.08 -1.07 -9.16
CA ALA A 21 -12.79 -0.42 -8.93
C ALA A 21 -12.52 0.61 -10.04
N THR A 22 -11.91 1.75 -9.68
CA THR A 22 -11.60 2.84 -10.62
C THR A 22 -10.22 3.41 -10.36
N VAL A 23 -9.45 3.60 -11.44
CA VAL A 23 -8.23 4.43 -11.46
C VAL A 23 -8.56 5.73 -12.17
N THR A 24 -8.31 6.87 -11.52
CA THR A 24 -8.44 8.19 -12.14
C THR A 24 -7.19 9.04 -11.92
N TYR A 25 -7.03 10.08 -12.73
CA TYR A 25 -5.85 10.94 -12.72
C TYR A 25 -6.25 12.39 -12.44
N GLY A 26 -5.62 12.99 -11.43
CA GLY A 26 -5.67 14.43 -11.18
C GLY A 26 -4.53 15.15 -11.88
N ALA A 27 -4.29 16.41 -11.49
CA ALA A 27 -3.15 17.17 -12.01
C ALA A 27 -1.80 16.61 -11.51
N ASP A 28 -1.76 16.11 -10.28
CA ASP A 28 -0.55 15.71 -9.55
C ASP A 28 -0.74 14.44 -8.71
N TYR A 29 -1.79 13.66 -8.98
CA TYR A 29 -2.09 12.42 -8.27
C TYR A 29 -2.73 11.35 -9.16
N VAL A 30 -2.57 10.09 -8.76
CA VAL A 30 -3.39 8.96 -9.20
C VAL A 30 -4.36 8.62 -8.08
N GLN A 31 -5.66 8.56 -8.37
CA GLN A 31 -6.66 8.15 -7.40
C GLN A 31 -7.09 6.71 -7.67
N LEU A 32 -7.09 5.92 -6.61
CA LEU A 32 -7.60 4.55 -6.58
C LEU A 32 -8.85 4.54 -5.71
N GLU A 33 -9.89 3.90 -6.21
CA GLU A 33 -11.19 3.82 -5.54
C GLU A 33 -11.80 2.44 -5.78
N THR A 34 -12.22 1.80 -4.70
CA THR A 34 -12.99 0.55 -4.71
C THR A 34 -14.35 0.79 -4.08
N SER A 35 -15.31 -0.07 -4.40
CA SER A 35 -16.58 -0.11 -3.70
C SER A 35 -17.16 -1.52 -3.71
N THR A 36 -18.08 -1.77 -2.78
CA THR A 36 -18.85 -3.02 -2.72
C THR A 36 -20.26 -2.78 -3.25
N MET A 37 -20.70 -3.59 -4.23
CA MET A 37 -22.09 -3.53 -4.70
C MET A 37 -23.06 -3.96 -3.59
N MET A 38 -24.26 -3.38 -3.58
CA MET A 38 -25.30 -3.77 -2.62
C MET A 38 -25.56 -5.28 -2.68
N SER A 39 -25.54 -5.93 -1.52
CA SER A 39 -25.72 -7.38 -1.36
C SER A 39 -24.61 -8.26 -1.95
N ALA A 40 -23.49 -7.70 -2.42
CA ALA A 40 -22.34 -8.50 -2.85
C ALA A 40 -21.65 -9.16 -1.65
N THR A 41 -21.12 -10.36 -1.88
CA THR A 41 -20.35 -11.14 -0.89
C THR A 41 -18.85 -10.90 -1.01
N THR A 42 -18.41 -10.07 -1.96
CA THR A 42 -17.02 -9.67 -2.21
C THR A 42 -16.98 -8.19 -2.58
N GLY A 43 -15.96 -7.47 -2.13
CA GLY A 43 -15.69 -6.09 -2.52
C GLY A 43 -14.89 -5.98 -3.81
N GLY A 44 -14.67 -4.74 -4.25
CA GLY A 44 -13.66 -4.47 -5.27
C GLY A 44 -12.24 -4.59 -4.70
N HIS A 45 -11.27 -4.88 -5.57
CA HIS A 45 -9.85 -4.78 -5.23
C HIS A 45 -9.12 -3.97 -6.29
N LEU A 46 -8.07 -3.24 -5.89
CA LEU A 46 -7.31 -2.39 -6.79
C LEU A 46 -5.92 -2.11 -6.24
N LEU A 47 -4.93 -2.84 -6.73
CA LEU A 47 -3.52 -2.63 -6.44
C LEU A 47 -2.78 -2.14 -7.68
N LEU A 48 -1.98 -1.09 -7.51
CA LEU A 48 -0.90 -0.78 -8.44
C LEU A 48 0.33 -1.57 -8.00
N SER A 49 0.82 -2.46 -8.86
CA SER A 49 2.04 -3.24 -8.59
C SER A 49 3.17 -2.86 -9.54
N TYR A 50 4.39 -2.84 -9.02
CA TYR A 50 5.59 -2.59 -9.80
C TYR A 50 6.54 -3.80 -9.64
N PRO A 51 6.62 -4.69 -10.64
CA PRO A 51 7.49 -5.86 -10.59
C PRO A 51 8.96 -5.45 -10.67
N ASP A 52 9.83 -6.28 -10.08
CA ASP A 52 11.28 -6.11 -10.14
C ASP A 52 11.75 -4.68 -9.77
N ALA A 53 11.07 -4.04 -8.82
CA ALA A 53 11.42 -2.72 -8.31
C ALA A 53 12.85 -2.71 -7.74
N PHE A 54 13.25 -3.84 -7.16
CA PHE A 54 14.57 -4.11 -6.61
C PHE A 54 14.83 -5.62 -6.55
N PRO A 55 16.09 -6.09 -6.44
CA PRO A 55 16.37 -7.51 -6.31
C PRO A 55 15.74 -8.11 -5.04
N ALA A 56 15.25 -9.34 -5.12
CA ALA A 56 14.62 -10.00 -3.98
C ALA A 56 15.57 -10.10 -2.77
N ASN A 57 15.03 -9.85 -1.57
CA ASN A 57 15.73 -9.92 -0.29
C ASN A 57 17.00 -9.04 -0.18
N THR A 58 17.11 -7.95 -0.94
CA THR A 58 18.15 -6.93 -0.72
C THR A 58 17.62 -5.77 0.11
N PRO A 59 18.51 -4.97 0.74
CA PRO A 59 18.10 -3.71 1.34
C PRO A 59 17.40 -2.81 0.32
N PHE A 60 16.49 -1.97 0.82
CA PHE A 60 15.83 -0.96 0.00
C PHE A 60 15.24 0.13 0.88
N LYS A 61 14.96 1.29 0.26
CA LYS A 61 14.19 2.36 0.88
C LYS A 61 13.14 2.88 -0.09
N LEU A 62 11.88 2.55 0.18
CA LEU A 62 10.71 2.95 -0.59
C LEU A 62 10.03 4.14 0.10
N GLU A 63 9.79 5.20 -0.65
CA GLU A 63 9.00 6.35 -0.20
C GLU A 63 7.71 6.46 -1.01
N VAL A 64 6.60 6.62 -0.31
CA VAL A 64 5.26 6.76 -0.86
C VAL A 64 4.63 8.03 -0.30
N LYS A 65 4.24 8.96 -1.16
CA LYS A 65 3.46 10.14 -0.78
C LYS A 65 2.00 9.91 -1.13
N LEU A 66 1.16 9.77 -0.12
CA LEU A 66 -0.22 9.33 -0.26
C LEU A 66 -1.17 10.15 0.63
N LEU A 67 -2.36 10.42 0.11
CA LEU A 67 -3.51 10.94 0.85
C LEU A 67 -4.59 9.85 0.91
N ARG A 68 -4.98 9.45 2.11
CA ARG A 68 -6.11 8.56 2.36
C ARG A 68 -7.40 9.38 2.47
N LEU A 69 -8.32 9.19 1.53
CA LEU A 69 -9.61 9.90 1.48
C LEU A 69 -10.65 9.20 2.35
N SER A 70 -10.82 7.91 2.13
CA SER A 70 -11.69 7.03 2.92
C SER A 70 -11.05 5.65 3.05
N THR A 71 -11.40 4.96 4.12
CA THR A 71 -11.04 3.57 4.37
C THR A 71 -12.07 3.03 5.35
N THR A 72 -12.42 1.77 5.22
CA THR A 72 -12.93 1.01 6.36
C THR A 72 -11.76 0.52 7.21
N GLN A 73 -12.06 -0.05 8.37
CA GLN A 73 -11.05 -0.63 9.25
C GLN A 73 -10.49 -1.90 8.61
N HIS A 74 -9.17 -2.04 8.58
CA HIS A 74 -8.52 -3.27 8.14
C HIS A 74 -8.86 -4.48 9.02
N ASN A 75 -8.55 -5.67 8.51
CA ASN A 75 -8.41 -6.90 9.29
C ASN A 75 -7.05 -7.55 8.96
N GLN A 76 -6.75 -8.71 9.57
CA GLN A 76 -5.43 -9.34 9.43
C GLN A 76 -5.07 -9.82 8.02
N PHE A 77 -6.08 -9.88 7.18
CA PHE A 77 -5.99 -10.33 5.82
C PHE A 77 -6.20 -9.14 4.89
N ASP A 78 -7.05 -8.18 5.23
CA ASP A 78 -7.59 -7.21 4.29
C ASP A 78 -7.33 -5.77 4.72
N ALA A 79 -6.66 -4.99 3.87
CA ALA A 79 -6.46 -3.56 4.07
C ALA A 79 -6.95 -2.75 2.86
N PRO A 80 -7.98 -1.90 3.04
CA PRO A 80 -8.51 -1.05 1.96
C PRO A 80 -7.51 -0.01 1.44
N VAL A 81 -6.52 0.34 2.27
CA VAL A 81 -5.39 1.19 1.91
C VAL A 81 -4.11 0.55 2.44
N ALA A 82 -3.34 -0.03 1.53
CA ALA A 82 -2.13 -0.79 1.84
C ALA A 82 -0.90 -0.26 1.11
N ILE A 83 0.26 -0.35 1.78
CA ILE A 83 1.59 -0.25 1.17
C ILE A 83 2.30 -1.58 1.40
N MET A 84 2.75 -2.23 0.32
CA MET A 84 3.34 -3.56 0.35
C MET A 84 4.77 -3.51 -0.22
N GLY A 85 5.75 -3.88 0.60
CA GLY A 85 7.15 -4.03 0.19
C GLY A 85 7.47 -5.39 -0.45
N SER A 86 6.48 -6.28 -0.51
CA SER A 86 6.50 -7.59 -1.19
C SER A 86 5.10 -7.84 -1.73
N PHE A 87 4.97 -8.39 -2.93
CA PHE A 87 3.65 -8.68 -3.46
C PHE A 87 3.66 -9.83 -4.47
N THR A 88 2.78 -10.81 -4.22
CA THR A 88 2.46 -11.89 -5.14
C THR A 88 1.02 -11.73 -5.62
N PRO A 89 0.76 -11.45 -6.90
CA PRO A 89 -0.60 -11.34 -7.42
C PRO A 89 -1.46 -12.59 -7.10
N THR A 90 -2.77 -12.46 -6.91
CA THR A 90 -3.57 -11.24 -7.15
C THR A 90 -3.82 -10.37 -5.91
N PHE A 91 -3.68 -10.90 -4.70
CA PHE A 91 -3.93 -10.17 -3.44
C PHE A 91 -2.75 -10.20 -2.47
N GLY A 92 -1.61 -10.79 -2.84
CA GLY A 92 -0.54 -11.14 -1.91
C GLY A 92 -0.74 -12.55 -1.34
N ASN A 93 0.36 -13.23 -1.06
CA ASN A 93 0.34 -14.48 -0.29
C ASN A 93 0.23 -14.16 1.23
N GLN A 94 0.16 -15.19 2.08
CA GLN A 94 0.03 -14.99 3.53
C GLN A 94 1.15 -14.11 4.12
N ASN A 95 2.38 -14.27 3.65
CA ASN A 95 3.50 -13.47 4.12
C ASN A 95 3.38 -12.03 3.64
N ASP A 96 3.11 -11.82 2.34
CA ASP A 96 2.91 -10.46 1.80
C ASP A 96 1.84 -9.69 2.58
N ARG A 97 0.74 -10.37 2.95
CA ARG A 97 -0.36 -9.80 3.74
C ARG A 97 0.05 -9.51 5.18
N ALA A 98 0.75 -10.41 5.86
CA ALA A 98 1.20 -10.17 7.23
C ALA A 98 2.20 -8.98 7.33
N GLU A 99 2.99 -8.75 6.28
CA GLU A 99 4.00 -7.70 6.21
C GLU A 99 3.50 -6.41 5.52
N MET A 100 2.22 -6.33 5.14
CA MET A 100 1.66 -5.11 4.57
C MET A 100 1.44 -4.04 5.64
N ILE A 101 1.61 -2.78 5.23
CA ILE A 101 1.31 -1.63 6.07
C ILE A 101 -0.13 -1.21 5.77
N TYR A 102 -1.02 -1.32 6.75
CA TYR A 102 -2.38 -0.79 6.63
C TYR A 102 -2.42 0.70 7.01
N LEU A 103 -3.33 1.46 6.39
CA LEU A 103 -3.56 2.87 6.67
C LEU A 103 -5.04 3.12 7.02
N ASP A 104 -5.36 3.04 8.31
CA ASP A 104 -6.71 3.21 8.85
C ASP A 104 -7.07 4.70 9.07
N THR A 105 -8.19 4.98 9.74
CA THR A 105 -8.59 6.38 10.03
C THR A 105 -7.70 7.05 11.09
N ALA A 106 -7.22 6.29 12.09
CA ALA A 106 -6.51 6.84 13.27
C ALA A 106 -5.19 6.13 13.59
N ALA A 107 -4.75 5.20 12.73
CA ALA A 107 -3.52 4.45 12.93
C ALA A 107 -2.98 3.92 11.60
N LEU A 108 -1.70 3.60 11.62
CA LEU A 108 -1.09 2.67 10.68
C LEU A 108 -0.46 1.51 11.46
N GLY A 109 -0.24 0.38 10.81
CA GLY A 109 0.39 -0.77 11.45
C GLY A 109 0.76 -1.87 10.47
N TRP A 110 1.37 -2.93 10.99
CA TRP A 110 1.48 -4.19 10.26
C TRP A 110 0.15 -4.90 10.31
N ALA A 111 -0.31 -5.45 9.19
CA ALA A 111 -1.63 -6.07 9.16
C ALA A 111 -1.75 -7.33 10.02
N ASP A 112 -0.67 -7.96 10.48
CA ASP A 112 -0.77 -9.02 11.49
C ASP A 112 -1.07 -8.54 12.92
N ASP A 113 -1.40 -7.26 13.10
CA ASP A 113 -1.74 -6.60 14.36
C ASP A 113 -0.64 -6.62 15.44
N LEU A 114 0.58 -7.07 15.11
CA LEU A 114 1.67 -7.15 16.09
C LEU A 114 2.20 -5.78 16.51
N GLN A 115 2.02 -4.77 15.66
CA GLN A 115 2.38 -3.40 15.98
C GLN A 115 1.50 -2.41 15.22
N SER A 116 1.07 -1.38 15.93
CA SER A 116 0.39 -0.21 15.38
C SER A 116 0.96 1.08 15.96
N PHE A 117 0.72 2.18 15.24
CA PHE A 117 1.12 3.51 15.62
C PHE A 117 -0.08 4.46 15.46
N ALA A 118 -0.48 5.12 16.54
CA ALA A 118 -1.57 6.08 16.52
C ALA A 118 -1.13 7.35 15.78
N ALA A 119 -1.84 7.69 14.70
CA ALA A 119 -1.59 8.88 13.91
C ALA A 119 -2.87 9.35 13.22
N ALA A 120 -3.11 10.65 13.23
CA ALA A 120 -4.17 11.25 12.42
C ALA A 120 -3.70 11.33 10.97
N ILE A 121 -4.14 10.38 10.14
CA ILE A 121 -3.71 10.24 8.74
C ILE A 121 -4.80 10.63 7.73
N ASN A 122 -5.78 11.40 8.18
CA ASN A 122 -6.96 11.77 7.41
C ASN A 122 -6.80 13.14 6.72
N GLY A 123 -7.25 13.23 5.47
CA GLY A 123 -7.51 14.51 4.79
C GLY A 123 -6.26 15.31 4.40
N SER A 124 -5.05 14.77 4.59
CA SER A 124 -3.81 15.39 4.12
C SER A 124 -2.85 14.36 3.49
N TYR A 125 -1.91 14.84 2.68
CA TYR A 125 -0.84 13.99 2.15
C TYR A 125 0.20 13.75 3.23
N HIS A 126 0.52 12.49 3.46
CA HIS A 126 1.62 12.05 4.31
C HIS A 126 2.69 11.37 3.47
N THR A 127 3.93 11.42 3.97
CA THR A 127 5.06 10.70 3.38
C THR A 127 5.37 9.49 4.22
N TYR A 128 5.17 8.31 3.65
CA TYR A 128 5.48 7.03 4.25
C TYR A 128 6.80 6.52 3.69
N VAL A 129 7.71 6.09 4.56
CA VAL A 129 8.98 5.48 4.14
C VAL A 129 9.09 4.10 4.74
N LEU A 130 9.14 3.07 3.89
CA LEU A 130 9.53 1.72 4.26
C LEU A 130 11.01 1.52 3.94
N SER A 131 11.84 1.31 4.96
CA SER A 131 13.26 1.00 4.81
C SER A 131 13.53 -0.39 5.34
N VAL A 132 14.21 -1.24 4.56
CA VAL A 132 14.65 -2.57 4.99
C VAL A 132 16.16 -2.64 4.88
N ASP A 133 16.82 -3.02 5.97
CA ASP A 133 18.27 -3.13 6.03
C ASP A 133 18.79 -4.54 5.65
N ALA A 134 20.12 -4.70 5.64
CA ALA A 134 20.76 -5.97 5.31
C ALA A 134 20.51 -7.08 6.35
N ALA A 135 20.09 -6.71 7.56
CA ALA A 135 19.67 -7.64 8.62
C ALA A 135 18.18 -8.01 8.52
N LYS A 136 17.48 -7.55 7.48
CA LYS A 136 16.04 -7.74 7.26
C LYS A 136 15.19 -7.07 8.34
N VAL A 137 15.68 -5.97 8.91
CA VAL A 137 14.89 -5.13 9.81
C VAL A 137 14.20 -4.07 8.96
N ALA A 138 12.87 -4.15 8.89
CA ALA A 138 12.03 -3.11 8.32
C ALA A 138 11.77 -2.02 9.34
N THR A 139 11.82 -0.77 8.91
CA THR A 139 11.39 0.42 9.65
C THR A 139 10.45 1.23 8.78
N VAL A 140 9.30 1.62 9.33
CA VAL A 140 8.35 2.51 8.68
C VAL A 140 8.38 3.86 9.37
N THR A 141 8.54 4.94 8.60
CA THR A 141 8.32 6.31 9.09
C THR A 141 7.12 6.95 8.43
N ILE A 142 6.44 7.83 9.16
CA ILE A 142 5.41 8.73 8.66
C ILE A 142 5.87 10.17 8.94
N ASP A 143 5.98 10.98 7.89
CA ASP A 143 6.46 12.37 7.96
C ASP A 143 7.77 12.52 8.74
N GLY A 144 8.66 11.53 8.59
CA GLY A 144 9.96 11.47 9.25
C GLY A 144 9.96 10.90 10.67
N THR A 145 8.78 10.61 11.26
CA THR A 145 8.66 9.97 12.57
C THR A 145 8.61 8.46 12.43
N THR A 146 9.49 7.73 13.11
CA THR A 146 9.44 6.25 13.13
C THR A 146 8.15 5.76 13.78
N ALA A 147 7.38 4.99 13.04
CA ALA A 147 6.09 4.46 13.44
C ALA A 147 6.15 2.95 13.73
N LEU A 148 6.77 2.17 12.83
CA LEU A 148 6.76 0.70 12.90
C LEU A 148 8.17 0.14 12.72
N THR A 149 8.41 -1.03 13.30
CA THR A 149 9.59 -1.86 13.08
C THR A 149 9.18 -3.32 12.92
N ARG A 150 9.92 -4.09 12.12
CA ARG A 150 9.69 -5.53 11.94
C ARG A 150 10.99 -6.25 11.66
N ASN A 151 11.22 -7.35 12.36
CA ASN A 151 12.36 -8.22 12.11
C ASN A 151 11.99 -9.27 11.06
N ASN A 152 13.01 -9.78 10.37
CA ASN A 152 12.87 -10.85 9.37
C ASN A 152 11.95 -10.50 8.20
N PHE A 153 11.87 -9.22 7.82
CA PHE A 153 11.10 -8.78 6.66
C PHE A 153 11.59 -9.49 5.40
N THR A 154 10.66 -9.99 4.59
CA THR A 154 11.01 -10.63 3.32
C THR A 154 10.39 -9.88 2.15
N SER A 155 11.12 -9.85 1.03
CA SER A 155 10.60 -9.24 -0.19
C SER A 155 11.00 -10.03 -1.41
N ASN A 156 10.04 -10.22 -2.31
CA ASN A 156 10.26 -10.77 -3.63
C ASN A 156 10.71 -9.71 -4.67
N GLY A 157 10.92 -8.46 -4.26
CA GLY A 157 11.32 -7.36 -5.16
C GLY A 157 10.17 -6.67 -5.88
N THR A 158 8.93 -7.14 -5.70
CA THR A 158 7.72 -6.51 -6.23
C THR A 158 7.08 -5.66 -5.14
N ILE A 159 6.70 -4.42 -5.46
CA ILE A 159 5.94 -3.56 -4.56
C ILE A 159 4.49 -3.45 -5.03
N ALA A 160 3.57 -3.21 -4.10
CA ALA A 160 2.19 -2.88 -4.42
C ALA A 160 1.63 -1.80 -3.50
N ILE A 161 0.74 -0.96 -4.03
CA ILE A 161 0.05 0.10 -3.29
C ILE A 161 -1.38 0.16 -3.78
N GLY A 162 -2.34 0.20 -2.86
CA GLY A 162 -3.75 0.28 -3.23
C GLY A 162 -4.65 -0.40 -2.23
N ASP A 163 -5.83 -0.77 -2.70
CA ASP A 163 -6.76 -1.61 -1.97
C ASP A 163 -6.43 -3.08 -2.21
N GLN A 164 -5.95 -3.73 -1.15
CA GLN A 164 -5.54 -5.13 -1.16
C GLN A 164 -6.72 -6.10 -0.92
N THR A 165 -7.88 -5.62 -0.46
CA THR A 165 -8.94 -6.50 0.05
C THR A 165 -9.61 -7.37 -1.02
N ASN A 166 -10.24 -8.45 -0.59
CA ASN A 166 -11.23 -9.19 -1.36
C ASN A 166 -12.56 -9.37 -0.59
N ASP A 167 -12.69 -8.76 0.58
CA ASP A 167 -13.83 -8.86 1.48
C ASP A 167 -14.89 -7.80 1.17
N ALA A 168 -16.16 -8.14 1.39
CA ALA A 168 -17.25 -7.20 1.19
C ALA A 168 -17.20 -6.06 2.20
N ASN A 169 -17.40 -4.83 1.71
CA ASN A 169 -17.42 -3.58 2.47
C ASN A 169 -16.07 -3.20 3.08
N PHE A 170 -14.97 -3.70 2.49
CA PHE A 170 -13.62 -3.25 2.81
C PHE A 170 -13.17 -2.18 1.81
N ASP A 171 -13.94 -1.11 1.65
CA ASP A 171 -13.71 -0.17 0.54
C ASP A 171 -12.73 0.96 0.90
N GLY A 172 -11.86 1.31 -0.05
CA GLY A 172 -10.81 2.30 0.09
C GLY A 172 -10.87 3.38 -0.99
N THR A 173 -10.50 4.61 -0.61
CA THR A 173 -10.20 5.66 -1.58
C THR A 173 -8.93 6.38 -1.17
N MET A 174 -7.98 6.47 -2.10
CA MET A 174 -6.69 7.11 -1.85
C MET A 174 -6.18 7.86 -3.08
N ARG A 175 -5.28 8.81 -2.84
CA ARG A 175 -4.54 9.54 -3.87
C ARG A 175 -3.05 9.35 -3.66
N ILE A 176 -2.36 8.87 -4.68
CA ILE A 176 -0.92 8.69 -4.70
C ILE A 176 -0.32 9.85 -5.49
N SER A 177 0.46 10.69 -4.81
CA SER A 177 1.18 11.79 -5.45
C SER A 177 2.51 11.31 -6.04
N SER A 178 3.23 10.44 -5.33
CA SER A 178 4.49 9.91 -5.84
C SER A 178 4.92 8.61 -5.17
N VAL A 179 5.70 7.81 -5.89
CA VAL A 179 6.45 6.66 -5.37
C VAL A 179 7.91 6.75 -5.83
N ARG A 180 8.84 6.66 -4.89
CA ARG A 180 10.28 6.81 -5.12
C ARG A 180 11.04 5.69 -4.42
N LEU A 181 11.95 5.05 -5.14
CA LEU A 181 13.01 4.23 -4.55
C LEU A 181 14.18 5.16 -4.25
N LEU A 182 14.53 5.34 -2.99
CA LEU A 182 15.55 6.30 -2.55
C LEU A 182 16.96 5.70 -2.58
N CYS A 183 17.08 4.40 -2.29
CA CYS A 183 18.32 3.63 -2.39
C CYS A 183 18.04 2.12 -2.39
N LEU A 184 19.03 1.37 -2.88
CA LEU A 184 19.21 -0.08 -2.75
C LEU A 184 20.35 -0.36 -1.77
#